data_AF-A0A6N6MEV8-F1
#
_entry.id   AF-A0A6N6MEV8-F1
#
_cell.length_a   1.000
_cell.length_b   1.000
_cell.length_c   1.000
_cell.angle_alpha   90.00
_cell.angle_beta   90.00
_cell.angle_gamma   90.00
#
_symmetry.space_group_name_H-M   'P 1'
#
loop_
_entity.id
_entity.type
_entity.pdbx_description
1 polymer ?
#
loop_
_entity_poly.entity_id
_entity_poly.type
_entity_poly.pdbx_seq_one_letter_code
_entity_poly.pdbx_strand_id
1 'polypeptide(L)'
;MSTQKTRPTLDSLSSRFAKKDASAAPLAEATVTAAEEAPRSRAEKDTRVQILTRIDPAVRKKLKLIAVEQERTIQEICEEAIRDFVARHSR
;
A
#
# COMPACT_ATOMS: atom_id res chain seq x y z
N MET A 1 30.17 -13.92 -35.75
CA MET A 1 29.05 -14.78 -35.30
C MET A 1 28.88 -14.60 -33.79
N SER A 2 27.63 -14.31 -33.38
CA SER A 2 27.05 -14.37 -32.03
C SER A 2 27.04 -13.12 -31.10
N THR A 3 25.79 -12.72 -30.84
CA THR A 3 25.08 -11.79 -29.92
C THR A 3 25.23 -12.14 -28.42
N GLN A 4 24.84 -11.42 -27.36
CA GLN A 4 24.33 -10.08 -26.95
C GLN A 4 24.23 -10.16 -25.40
N LYS A 5 24.35 -9.06 -24.64
CA LYS A 5 23.53 -8.77 -23.43
C LYS A 5 23.85 -7.39 -22.84
N THR A 6 22.86 -6.51 -22.92
CA THR A 6 22.80 -5.12 -22.47
C THR A 6 22.77 -5.02 -20.94
N ARG A 7 23.53 -4.09 -20.35
CA ARG A 7 23.40 -3.70 -18.94
C ARG A 7 22.80 -2.29 -18.87
N PRO A 8 21.68 -2.06 -18.18
CA PRO A 8 21.06 -0.74 -18.14
C PRO A 8 21.94 0.23 -17.34
N THR A 9 22.23 1.38 -17.93
CA THR A 9 23.05 2.46 -17.36
C THR A 9 22.19 3.48 -16.61
N LEU A 10 22.84 4.25 -15.73
CA LEU A 10 22.25 5.31 -14.90
C LEU A 10 21.53 6.42 -15.69
N ASP A 11 21.77 6.53 -16.99
CA ASP A 11 21.11 7.48 -17.91
C ASP A 11 19.60 7.23 -18.07
N SER A 12 19.16 5.99 -17.83
CA SER A 12 17.74 5.61 -17.95
C SER A 12 16.84 6.20 -16.84
N LEU A 13 17.42 6.77 -15.79
CA LEU A 13 16.68 7.43 -14.70
C LEU A 13 16.41 8.91 -15.01
N SER A 14 17.36 9.61 -15.63
CA SER A 14 17.25 11.04 -15.99
C SER A 14 16.11 11.31 -16.97
N SER A 15 15.87 10.38 -17.91
CA SER A 15 14.81 10.46 -18.92
C SER A 15 13.40 10.22 -18.36
N ARG A 16 13.26 9.63 -17.17
CA ARG A 16 11.94 9.45 -16.51
C ARG A 16 11.50 10.67 -15.70
N PHE A 17 12.43 11.43 -15.13
CA PHE A 17 12.10 12.63 -14.34
C PHE A 17 11.93 13.90 -15.18
N ALA A 18 12.48 13.94 -16.40
CA ALA A 18 12.30 15.07 -17.33
C ALA A 18 10.89 15.15 -17.95
N LYS A 19 10.02 14.16 -17.71
CA LYS A 19 8.65 14.12 -18.24
C LYS A 19 7.63 14.65 -17.22
N LYS A 20 7.99 15.73 -16.55
CA LYS A 20 7.11 16.55 -15.72
C LYS A 20 7.38 18.02 -16.08
N ASP A 21 6.29 18.75 -16.29
CA ASP A 21 6.19 20.17 -16.69
C ASP A 21 6.21 20.48 -18.19
N ALA A 22 5.05 20.34 -18.83
CA ALA A 22 4.42 21.40 -19.63
C ALA A 22 3.07 20.94 -20.19
N SER A 23 1.95 21.37 -19.58
CA SER A 23 0.90 22.11 -20.29
C SER A 23 -0.23 22.48 -19.32
N ALA A 24 -0.41 23.78 -19.10
CA ALA A 24 -1.54 24.38 -18.40
C ALA A 24 -2.72 24.62 -19.38
N ALA A 25 -3.94 24.59 -18.85
CA ALA A 25 -5.26 24.54 -19.53
C ALA A 25 -5.67 25.84 -20.29
N PRO A 26 -6.81 25.85 -21.03
CA PRO A 26 -8.12 26.03 -20.38
C PRO A 26 -9.34 25.25 -20.95
N LEU A 27 -10.28 24.97 -20.02
CA LEU A 27 -11.77 24.91 -20.08
C LEU A 27 -12.50 24.15 -21.21
N ALA A 28 -13.10 23.00 -20.86
CA ALA A 28 -14.55 22.75 -20.78
C ALA A 28 -14.90 21.27 -21.01
N GLU A 29 -15.67 20.71 -20.05
CA GLU A 29 -16.49 19.48 -20.13
C GLU A 29 -15.84 18.17 -20.61
N ALA A 30 -15.43 17.35 -19.65
CA ALA A 30 -15.60 15.90 -19.74
C ALA A 30 -15.61 15.32 -18.32
N THR A 31 -16.83 15.00 -17.87
CA THR A 31 -17.18 13.87 -17.00
C THR A 31 -16.09 13.34 -16.08
N VAL A 32 -16.29 13.61 -14.79
CA VAL A 32 -15.78 12.82 -13.65
C VAL A 32 -15.78 11.35 -14.06
N THR A 33 -14.61 10.79 -14.36
CA THR A 33 -14.42 9.35 -14.42
C THR A 33 -14.66 8.84 -13.02
N ALA A 34 -15.87 8.32 -12.85
CA ALA A 34 -16.30 7.55 -11.70
C ALA A 34 -15.15 6.66 -11.28
N ALA A 35 -14.74 6.80 -10.01
CA ALA A 35 -13.98 5.78 -9.33
C ALA A 35 -14.66 4.45 -9.66
N GLU A 36 -13.92 3.56 -10.32
CA GLU A 36 -14.35 2.21 -10.61
C GLU A 36 -14.55 1.54 -9.24
N GLU A 37 -15.81 1.58 -8.79
CA GLU A 37 -16.28 0.91 -7.60
C GLU A 37 -16.12 -0.59 -7.91
N ALA A 38 -15.00 -1.14 -7.48
CA ALA A 38 -14.78 -2.58 -7.43
C ALA A 38 -16.06 -3.23 -6.92
N PRO A 39 -16.54 -4.31 -7.55
CA PRO A 39 -17.88 -4.82 -7.31
C PRO A 39 -17.96 -5.14 -5.81
N ARG A 40 -18.75 -4.34 -5.09
CA ARG A 40 -19.22 -4.71 -3.75
C ARG A 40 -20.16 -5.88 -3.98
N SER A 41 -19.56 -7.06 -4.18
CA SER A 41 -20.25 -8.32 -4.06
C SER A 41 -21.02 -8.21 -2.75
N ARG A 42 -22.33 -8.45 -2.85
CA ARG A 42 -23.29 -8.33 -1.77
C ARG A 42 -22.92 -9.37 -0.71
N ALA A 43 -21.95 -9.02 0.11
CA ALA A 43 -21.34 -9.91 1.07
C ALA A 43 -22.32 -10.08 2.23
N GLU A 44 -22.46 -11.33 2.66
CA GLU A 44 -22.91 -11.67 4.00
C GLU A 44 -22.35 -10.64 4.99
N LYS A 45 -23.18 -10.17 5.93
CA LYS A 45 -22.80 -9.10 6.87
C LYS A 45 -21.45 -9.44 7.49
N ASP A 46 -20.40 -8.75 7.06
CA ASP A 46 -19.06 -8.96 7.58
C ASP A 46 -19.10 -8.61 9.07
N THR A 47 -18.97 -9.62 9.93
CA THR A 47 -19.01 -9.45 11.38
C THR A 47 -17.71 -8.87 11.93
N ARG A 48 -16.71 -8.63 11.07
CA ARG A 48 -15.41 -8.09 11.47
C ARG A 48 -15.51 -6.61 11.80
N VAL A 49 -14.94 -6.24 12.95
CA VAL A 49 -14.79 -4.84 13.35
C VAL A 49 -13.49 -4.30 12.76
N GLN A 50 -13.58 -3.26 11.94
CA GLN A 50 -12.41 -2.59 11.38
C GLN A 50 -11.86 -1.56 12.38
N ILE A 51 -10.56 -1.63 12.67
CA ILE A 51 -9.86 -0.67 13.52
C ILE A 51 -8.93 0.19 12.67
N LEU A 52 -9.20 1.49 12.62
CA LEU A 52 -8.36 2.48 11.95
C LEU A 52 -7.61 3.30 13.01
N THR A 53 -6.29 3.27 12.97
CA THR A 53 -5.45 4.02 13.93
C THR A 53 -4.25 4.66 13.24
N ARG A 54 -3.77 5.76 13.84
CA ARG A 54 -2.53 6.41 13.44
C ARG A 54 -1.41 5.85 14.30
N ILE A 55 -0.33 5.42 13.64
CA ILE A 55 0.90 4.96 14.30
C ILE A 55 2.09 5.71 13.74
N ASP A 56 3.12 5.85 14.56
CA ASP A 56 4.36 6.48 14.15
C ASP A 56 4.99 5.75 12.95
N PRO A 57 5.63 6.47 12.01
CA PRO A 57 6.30 5.86 10.87
C PRO A 57 7.37 4.84 11.27
N ALA A 58 8.09 5.09 12.37
CA ALA A 58 9.10 4.19 12.91
C ALA A 58 8.49 2.85 13.37
N VAL A 59 7.36 2.90 14.08
CA VAL A 59 6.62 1.71 14.53
C VAL A 59 6.10 0.95 13.32
N ARG A 60 5.52 1.65 12.34
CA ARG A 60 5.05 1.04 11.08
C ARG A 60 6.16 0.29 10.34
N LYS A 61 7.37 0.87 10.29
CA LYS A 61 8.53 0.22 9.64
C LYS A 61 8.94 -1.06 10.38
N LYS A 62 8.96 -1.04 11.71
CA LYS A 62 9.26 -2.24 12.52
C LYS A 62 8.22 -3.34 12.31
N LEU A 63 6.93 -2.99 12.34
CA LEU A 63 5.86 -3.97 12.08
C LEU A 63 5.98 -4.62 10.70
N LYS A 64 6.34 -3.85 9.67
CA LYS A 64 6.61 -4.39 8.32
C LYS A 64 7.77 -5.37 8.30
N LEU A 65 8.86 -5.08 9.00
CA LEU A 65 10.02 -5.97 9.06
C LEU A 65 9.67 -7.30 9.74
N ILE A 66 8.96 -7.23 10.88
CA ILE A 66 8.50 -8.42 11.61
C ILE A 66 7.58 -9.27 10.74
N ALA A 67 6.64 -8.64 10.02
CA ALA A 67 5.75 -9.33 9.10
C ALA A 67 6.49 -10.09 7.99
N VAL A 68 7.51 -9.46 7.40
CA VAL A 68 8.35 -10.10 6.37
C VAL A 68 9.17 -11.24 6.96
N GLU A 69 9.78 -11.04 8.13
CA GLU A 69 10.64 -12.03 8.79
C GLU A 69 9.86 -13.28 9.22
N GLN A 70 8.62 -13.12 9.68
CA GLN A 70 7.78 -14.21 10.17
C GLN A 70 6.88 -14.81 9.08
N GLU A 71 6.94 -14.32 7.84
CA GLU A 71 6.03 -14.71 6.75
C GLU A 71 4.53 -14.55 7.10
N ARG A 72 4.20 -13.52 7.89
CA ARG A 72 2.85 -13.26 8.41
C ARG A 72 2.32 -11.92 7.95
N THR A 73 1.00 -11.75 7.99
CA THR A 73 0.41 -10.43 7.71
C THR A 73 0.56 -9.50 8.90
N ILE A 74 0.69 -8.18 8.64
CA ILE A 74 0.70 -7.16 9.70
C ILE A 74 -0.59 -7.23 10.52
N GLN A 75 -1.72 -7.57 9.88
CA GLN A 75 -3.00 -7.71 10.55
C GLN A 75 -2.97 -8.83 11.59
N GLU A 76 -2.50 -10.03 11.24
CA GLU A 76 -2.38 -11.15 12.17
C GLU A 76 -1.51 -10.82 13.39
N ILE A 77 -0.37 -10.14 13.15
CA ILE A 77 0.54 -9.72 14.23
C ILE A 77 -0.16 -8.74 15.17
N CYS A 78 -0.88 -7.76 14.61
CA CYS A 78 -1.64 -6.79 15.42
C CYS A 78 -2.77 -7.47 16.21
N GLU A 79 -3.52 -8.39 15.61
CA GLU A 79 -4.60 -9.12 16.27
C GLU A 79 -4.09 -10.01 17.41
N GLU A 80 -2.95 -10.66 17.25
CA GLU A 80 -2.29 -11.41 18.32
C GLU A 80 -1.82 -10.49 19.45
N ALA A 81 -1.12 -9.40 19.13
CA ALA A 81 -0.64 -8.46 20.14
C ALA A 81 -1.79 -7.83 20.95
N ILE A 82 -2.91 -7.50 20.29
CA ILE A 82 -4.11 -6.99 20.96
C ILE A 82 -4.73 -8.06 21.87
N ARG A 83 -4.88 -9.30 21.40
CA ARG A 83 -5.38 -10.42 22.22
C ARG A 83 -4.52 -10.64 23.46
N ASP A 84 -3.21 -10.64 23.29
CA ASP A 84 -2.26 -10.82 24.39
C ASP A 84 -2.27 -9.66 25.38
N PHE A 85 -2.47 -8.42 24.90
CA PHE A 85 -2.59 -7.26 25.78
C PHE A 85 -3.88 -7.33 26.60
N VAL A 86 -5.01 -7.60 25.95
CA VAL A 86 -6.31 -7.74 26.64
C VAL A 86 -6.24 -8.86 27.67
N ALA A 87 -5.74 -10.04 27.30
CA ALA A 87 -5.61 -11.18 28.22
C ALA A 87 -4.78 -10.87 29.48
N ARG A 88 -3.76 -10.00 29.36
CA ARG A 88 -2.89 -9.60 30.46
C ARG A 88 -3.47 -8.48 31.33
N HIS A 89 -4.33 -7.63 30.78
CA HIS A 89 -4.72 -6.37 31.42
C HIS A 89 -6.24 -6.18 31.63
N SER A 90 -7.10 -7.05 31.12
CA SER A 90 -8.56 -6.90 31.23
C SER A 90 -9.16 -7.51 32.49
N ARG A 91 -8.42 -7.54 33.61
CA ARG A 91 -8.96 -7.91 34.93
C ARG A 91 -9.38 -6.68 35.70
#